data_AF-A0A6N6MF29-F1
#
_entry.id   AF-A0A6N6MF29-F1
#
_cell.length_a   1.000
_cell.length_b   1.000
_cell.length_c   1.000
_cell.angle_alpha   90.00
_cell.angle_beta   90.00
_cell.angle_gamma   90.00
#
_symmetry.space_group_name_H-M   'P 1'
#
loop_
_entity.id
_entity.type
_entity.pdbx_description
1 polymer ?
#
loop_
_entity_poly.entity_id
_entity_poly.type
_entity_poly.pdbx_seq_one_letter_code
_entity_poly.pdbx_strand_id
1 'polypeptide(L)'
;MTNIENTARQAKALARKKRGKAAMRRARKAKPYQRAALPTPERVRARAKTERFEVDEARDWVVVRTEQNRASRCANALRERGLPVFEARQEERLVAENGKARVAQVPLLRRLLFVGLSATDAPGDLASVQYVESMWARGEDAWIWTPREWLGSARPIRIGPLAMQKFADHITGHRRNGKLVPDLIKALFTAGETIRITDGPFATYDGVIERIDAPRGRYTVLASIFGRATPVELSEDQLEAA
;
A
#
# COMPACT_ATOMS: atom_id res chain seq x y z
N MET A 1 -10.38 -79.55 -28.82
CA MET A 1 -9.30 -79.24 -27.88
C MET A 1 -8.99 -77.73 -27.89
N THR A 2 -9.97 -76.87 -27.56
CA THR A 2 -9.86 -75.40 -27.81
C THR A 2 -10.46 -74.52 -26.71
N ASN A 3 -10.82 -75.08 -25.53
CA ASN A 3 -11.53 -74.33 -24.48
C ASN A 3 -10.76 -74.12 -23.16
N ILE A 4 -9.56 -74.69 -23.00
CA ILE A 4 -8.75 -74.50 -21.77
C ILE A 4 -7.68 -73.40 -21.97
N GLU A 5 -7.14 -73.25 -23.18
CA GLU A 5 -6.10 -72.25 -23.47
C GLU A 5 -6.62 -70.81 -23.55
N ASN A 6 -7.87 -70.61 -23.97
CA ASN A 6 -8.48 -69.28 -24.06
C ASN A 6 -8.80 -68.69 -22.68
N THR A 7 -9.23 -69.52 -21.73
CA THR A 7 -9.56 -69.11 -20.36
C THR A 7 -8.30 -68.71 -19.58
N ALA A 8 -7.17 -69.40 -19.82
CA ALA A 8 -5.87 -69.07 -19.22
C ALA A 8 -5.29 -67.75 -19.76
N ARG A 9 -5.49 -67.43 -21.06
CA ARG A 9 -5.10 -66.14 -21.65
C ARG A 9 -5.94 -64.97 -21.12
N GLN A 10 -7.25 -65.15 -20.96
CA GLN A 10 -8.13 -64.12 -20.40
C GLN A 10 -7.84 -63.84 -18.91
N ALA A 11 -7.54 -64.86 -18.11
CA ALA A 11 -7.17 -64.71 -16.70
C ALA A 11 -5.83 -63.97 -16.52
N LYS A 12 -4.80 -64.26 -17.33
CA LYS A 12 -3.50 -63.55 -17.31
C LYS A 12 -3.63 -62.08 -17.73
N ALA A 13 -4.50 -61.76 -18.69
CA ALA A 13 -4.74 -60.38 -19.11
C ALA A 13 -5.43 -59.52 -18.02
N LEU A 14 -6.42 -60.09 -17.32
CA LEU A 14 -7.11 -59.44 -16.19
C LEU A 14 -6.20 -59.23 -14.97
N ALA A 15 -5.32 -60.19 -14.66
CA ALA A 15 -4.33 -60.06 -13.59
C ALA A 15 -3.28 -58.98 -13.88
N ARG A 16 -2.83 -58.84 -15.13
CA ARG A 16 -1.88 -57.80 -15.57
C ARG A 16 -2.52 -56.39 -15.50
N LYS A 17 -3.82 -56.27 -15.83
CA LYS A 17 -4.58 -55.00 -15.74
C LYS A 17 -4.87 -54.57 -14.30
N LYS A 18 -5.14 -55.52 -13.38
CA LYS A 18 -5.31 -55.24 -11.95
C LYS A 18 -4.00 -54.84 -11.25
N ARG A 19 -2.86 -55.47 -11.59
CA ARG A 19 -1.53 -55.07 -11.08
C ARG A 19 -1.10 -53.67 -11.55
N GLY A 20 -1.38 -53.30 -12.81
CA GLY A 20 -1.10 -51.95 -13.33
C GLY A 20 -1.91 -50.84 -12.64
N LYS A 21 -3.21 -51.06 -12.40
CA LYS A 21 -4.05 -50.09 -11.69
C LYS A 21 -3.70 -49.95 -10.20
N ALA A 22 -3.27 -51.03 -9.53
CA ALA A 22 -2.82 -50.98 -8.14
C ALA A 22 -1.47 -50.25 -7.97
N ALA A 23 -0.54 -50.43 -8.92
CA ALA A 23 0.72 -49.67 -8.97
C ALA A 23 0.47 -48.17 -9.21
N MET A 24 -0.47 -47.82 -10.09
CA MET A 24 -0.87 -46.44 -10.37
C MET A 24 -1.56 -45.77 -9.16
N ARG A 25 -2.35 -46.53 -8.37
CA ARG A 25 -2.99 -46.04 -7.14
C ARG A 25 -2.02 -45.84 -5.97
N ARG A 26 -0.90 -46.58 -5.93
CA ARG A 26 0.18 -46.37 -4.95
C ARG A 26 1.13 -45.23 -5.35
N ALA A 27 1.38 -45.03 -6.64
CA ALA A 27 2.15 -43.88 -7.14
C ALA A 27 1.44 -42.53 -6.91
N ARG A 28 0.12 -42.52 -6.80
CA ARG A 28 -0.69 -41.30 -6.51
C ARG A 28 -0.67 -40.86 -5.03
N LYS A 29 -0.01 -41.63 -4.13
CA LYS A 29 0.03 -41.38 -2.68
C LYS A 29 1.43 -41.13 -2.11
N ALA A 30 2.41 -40.77 -2.94
CA ALA A 30 3.75 -40.43 -2.45
C ALA A 30 4.35 -39.24 -3.21
N LYS A 31 4.10 -38.04 -2.69
CA LYS A 31 5.10 -37.09 -2.18
C LYS A 31 4.30 -35.90 -1.64
N PRO A 32 4.44 -35.53 -0.35
CA PRO A 32 3.95 -34.23 0.10
C PRO A 32 4.63 -33.21 -0.81
N TYR A 33 3.82 -32.44 -1.53
CA TYR A 33 4.31 -31.29 -2.26
C TYR A 33 4.75 -30.30 -1.18
N GLN A 34 5.97 -30.46 -0.65
CA GLN A 34 6.70 -29.32 -0.14
C GLN A 34 6.81 -28.42 -1.36
N ARG A 35 5.91 -27.44 -1.47
CA ARG A 35 6.21 -26.23 -2.23
C ARG A 35 7.49 -25.74 -1.56
N ALA A 36 8.65 -26.11 -2.11
CA ALA A 36 9.80 -25.24 -2.00
C ALA A 36 9.23 -23.90 -2.42
N ALA A 37 9.15 -22.96 -1.47
CA ALA A 37 8.70 -21.63 -1.77
C ALA A 37 9.49 -21.23 -3.02
N LEU A 38 8.79 -20.99 -4.13
CA LEU A 38 9.43 -20.36 -5.28
C LEU A 38 10.18 -19.17 -4.66
N PRO A 39 11.50 -19.03 -4.92
CA PRO A 39 12.23 -17.88 -4.41
C PRO A 39 11.37 -16.67 -4.77
N THR A 40 10.89 -15.96 -3.75
CA THR A 40 10.05 -14.79 -3.96
C THR A 40 10.86 -13.93 -4.91
N PRO A 41 10.37 -13.66 -6.14
CA PRO A 41 11.21 -13.06 -7.16
C PRO A 41 11.78 -11.80 -6.53
N GLU A 42 13.10 -11.82 -6.38
CA GLU A 42 13.82 -10.75 -5.71
C GLU A 42 13.44 -9.49 -6.46
N ARG A 43 12.61 -8.66 -5.82
CA ARG A 43 12.05 -7.47 -6.46
C ARG A 43 13.22 -6.54 -6.66
N VAL A 44 13.84 -6.59 -7.84
CA VAL A 44 14.85 -5.62 -8.23
C VAL A 44 14.12 -4.28 -8.40
N ARG A 45 14.04 -3.51 -7.32
CA ARG A 45 13.41 -2.19 -7.25
C ARG A 45 14.28 -1.17 -7.97
N ALA A 46 14.30 -1.21 -9.30
CA ALA A 46 14.89 -0.12 -10.09
C ALA A 46 13.87 1.01 -10.21
N ARG A 47 14.14 2.18 -9.60
CA ARG A 47 13.34 3.40 -9.77
C ARG A 47 13.47 3.88 -11.22
N ALA A 48 12.38 3.92 -11.97
CA ALA A 48 12.30 4.62 -13.25
C ALA A 48 12.09 6.13 -13.01
N LYS A 49 12.61 6.99 -13.88
CA LYS A 49 12.49 8.45 -13.76
C LYS A 49 11.11 8.88 -14.29
N THR A 50 10.19 9.19 -13.39
CA THR A 50 8.89 9.81 -13.69
C THR A 50 9.08 11.23 -14.24
N GLU A 51 8.09 11.81 -14.91
CA GLU A 51 8.06 13.27 -15.11
C GLU A 51 7.97 13.99 -13.76
N ARG A 52 8.68 15.12 -13.63
CA ARG A 52 8.66 15.90 -12.39
C ARG A 52 7.28 16.50 -12.20
N PHE A 53 6.72 16.33 -11.01
CA PHE A 53 5.50 17.03 -10.63
C PHE A 53 5.83 18.49 -10.32
N GLU A 54 5.33 19.41 -11.13
CA GLU A 54 5.50 20.85 -10.90
C GLU A 54 4.35 21.36 -10.02
N VAL A 55 4.71 21.86 -8.85
CA VAL A 55 3.79 22.44 -7.89
C VAL A 55 3.44 23.86 -8.32
N ASP A 56 2.15 24.15 -8.33
CA ASP A 56 1.65 25.51 -8.54
C ASP A 56 2.04 26.42 -7.37
N GLU A 57 2.87 27.43 -7.64
CA GLU A 57 3.37 28.40 -6.66
C GLU A 57 2.29 29.35 -6.12
N ALA A 58 1.14 29.47 -6.79
CA ALA A 58 0.04 30.32 -6.36
C ALA A 58 -0.94 29.63 -5.40
N ARG A 59 -0.71 28.35 -5.07
CA ARG A 59 -1.63 27.53 -4.28
C ARG A 59 -0.97 26.99 -3.02
N ASP A 60 -1.74 26.98 -1.94
CA ASP A 60 -1.41 26.25 -0.73
C ASP A 60 -1.99 24.84 -0.81
N TRP A 61 -1.25 23.88 -0.30
CA TRP A 61 -1.61 22.47 -0.40
C TRP A 61 -2.16 21.95 0.91
N VAL A 62 -3.27 21.21 0.85
CA VAL A 62 -3.91 20.58 1.99
C VAL A 62 -3.92 19.07 1.81
N VAL A 63 -4.09 18.34 2.92
CA VAL A 63 -4.13 16.87 2.90
C VAL A 63 -5.57 16.40 3.03
N VAL A 64 -6.03 15.66 2.03
CA VAL A 64 -7.37 15.09 1.96
C VAL A 64 -7.29 13.58 2.05
N ARG A 65 -8.07 12.99 2.95
CA ARG A 65 -8.28 11.55 3.01
C ARG A 65 -9.49 11.16 2.17
N THR A 66 -9.33 10.12 1.38
CA THR A 66 -10.37 9.59 0.50
C THR A 66 -11.03 8.36 1.10
N GLU A 67 -12.24 8.06 0.59
CA GLU A 67 -12.87 6.76 0.80
C GLU A 67 -11.94 5.60 0.39
N GLN A 68 -12.13 4.44 1.00
CA GLN A 68 -11.34 3.25 0.75
C GLN A 68 -11.34 2.86 -0.74
N ASN A 69 -10.16 2.61 -1.30
CA ASN A 69 -10.00 2.20 -2.70
C ASN A 69 -10.56 3.20 -3.74
N ARG A 70 -10.77 4.47 -3.35
CA ARG A 70 -11.28 5.52 -4.24
C ARG A 70 -10.28 6.62 -4.57
N ALA A 71 -9.05 6.58 -4.03
CA ALA A 71 -8.05 7.65 -4.16
C ALA A 71 -7.89 8.17 -5.60
N SER A 72 -7.64 7.28 -6.57
CA SER A 72 -7.47 7.70 -7.98
C SER A 72 -8.73 8.33 -8.59
N ARG A 73 -9.93 7.85 -8.21
CA ARG A 73 -11.19 8.44 -8.68
C ARG A 73 -11.45 9.79 -8.03
N CYS A 74 -11.16 9.93 -6.74
CA CYS A 74 -11.20 11.18 -6.01
C CYS A 74 -10.26 12.22 -6.64
N ALA A 75 -9.03 11.82 -6.92
CA ALA A 75 -8.04 12.68 -7.58
C ALA A 75 -8.53 13.18 -8.94
N ASN A 76 -9.22 12.34 -9.72
CA ASN A 76 -9.82 12.77 -10.99
C ASN A 76 -10.98 13.75 -10.77
N ALA A 77 -11.90 13.47 -9.83
CA ALA A 77 -13.00 14.37 -9.51
C ALA A 77 -12.53 15.75 -9.03
N LEU A 78 -11.43 15.79 -8.27
CA LEU A 78 -10.78 17.04 -7.85
C LEU A 78 -10.19 17.80 -9.06
N ARG A 79 -9.48 17.10 -9.96
CA ARG A 79 -8.92 17.70 -11.17
C ARG A 79 -10.00 18.24 -12.12
N GLU A 80 -11.12 17.55 -12.24
CA GLU A 80 -12.30 18.01 -13.00
C GLU A 80 -12.89 19.31 -12.44
N ARG A 81 -12.72 19.57 -11.13
CA ARG A 81 -13.07 20.84 -10.48
C ARG A 81 -11.98 21.91 -10.63
N GLY A 82 -10.89 21.63 -11.35
CA GLY A 82 -9.77 22.54 -11.52
C GLY A 82 -8.80 22.59 -10.33
N LEU A 83 -8.92 21.65 -9.40
CA LEU A 83 -8.04 21.55 -8.22
C LEU A 83 -6.85 20.64 -8.56
N PRO A 84 -5.60 21.13 -8.56
CA PRO A 84 -4.45 20.30 -8.82
C PRO A 84 -4.24 19.30 -7.66
N VAL A 85 -3.89 18.07 -8.01
CA VAL A 85 -3.73 16.97 -7.06
C VAL A 85 -2.39 16.27 -7.27
N PHE A 86 -1.63 16.17 -6.19
CA PHE A 86 -0.50 15.26 -6.08
C PHE A 86 -0.94 13.99 -5.36
N GLU A 87 -0.85 12.86 -6.07
CA GLU A 87 -1.04 11.53 -5.51
C GLU A 87 0.35 10.92 -5.31
N ALA A 88 0.73 10.64 -4.07
CA ALA A 88 2.06 10.11 -3.75
C ALA A 88 2.22 8.67 -4.28
N ARG A 89 2.76 8.54 -5.49
CA ARG A 89 3.04 7.26 -6.14
C ARG A 89 4.53 7.10 -6.41
N GLN A 90 5.01 5.87 -6.30
CA GLN A 90 6.35 5.48 -6.71
C GLN A 90 6.26 4.51 -7.88
N GLU A 91 7.08 4.73 -8.90
CA GLU A 91 7.28 3.74 -9.94
C GLU A 91 8.08 2.55 -9.41
N GLU A 92 7.43 1.40 -9.34
CA GLU A 92 8.10 0.12 -9.14
C GLU A 92 8.17 -0.64 -10.46
N ARG A 93 9.37 -1.06 -10.84
CA ARG A 93 9.55 -2.04 -11.91
C ARG A 93 9.21 -3.43 -11.35
N LEU A 94 7.98 -3.87 -11.59
CA LEU A 94 7.53 -5.22 -11.26
C LEU A 94 7.96 -6.18 -12.36
N VAL A 95 8.57 -7.31 -11.99
CA VAL A 95 8.85 -8.39 -12.94
C VAL A 95 7.71 -9.40 -12.82
N ALA A 96 6.94 -9.57 -13.89
CA ALA A 96 5.89 -10.57 -13.95
C ALA A 96 6.50 -11.99 -13.94
N GLU A 97 5.72 -13.01 -13.55
CA GLU A 97 6.17 -14.41 -13.49
C GLU A 97 6.73 -14.93 -14.83
N ASN A 98 6.33 -14.34 -15.95
CA ASN A 98 6.85 -14.64 -17.29
C ASN A 98 8.16 -13.90 -17.65
N GLY A 99 8.81 -13.24 -16.69
CA GLY A 99 10.04 -12.47 -16.87
C GLY A 99 9.85 -11.08 -17.50
N LYS A 100 8.63 -10.69 -17.89
CA LYS A 100 8.38 -9.35 -18.44
C LYS A 100 8.34 -8.32 -17.34
N ALA A 101 9.22 -7.32 -17.43
CA ALA A 101 9.13 -6.14 -16.57
C ALA A 101 7.93 -5.27 -16.97
N ARG A 102 7.20 -4.78 -15.97
CA ARG A 102 6.15 -3.77 -16.06
C ARG A 102 6.47 -2.68 -15.05
N VAL A 103 6.36 -1.43 -15.46
CA VAL A 103 6.41 -0.30 -14.52
C VAL A 103 5.01 -0.13 -13.95
N ALA A 104 4.88 -0.19 -12.63
CA ALA A 104 3.64 0.04 -11.92
C ALA A 104 3.79 1.29 -11.05
N GLN A 105 2.81 2.18 -11.11
CA GLN A 105 2.69 3.31 -10.20
C GLN A 105 2.06 2.80 -8.89
N VAL A 106 2.88 2.49 -7.90
CA VAL A 106 2.44 1.96 -6.60
C VAL A 106 2.15 3.14 -5.67
N PRO A 107 0.93 3.27 -5.13
CA PRO A 107 0.62 4.34 -4.18
C PRO A 107 1.38 4.12 -2.86
N LEU A 108 2.08 5.16 -2.39
CA LEU A 108 2.81 5.15 -1.12
C LEU A 108 1.92 5.53 0.05
N LEU A 109 1.04 6.52 -0.14
CA LEU A 109 0.11 7.00 0.90
C LEU A 109 -1.31 6.62 0.51
N ARG A 110 -1.74 5.44 0.97
CA ARG A 110 -3.04 4.89 0.63
C ARG A 110 -4.14 5.80 1.19
N ARG A 111 -4.97 6.34 0.28
CA ARG A 111 -6.09 7.27 0.54
C ARG A 111 -5.70 8.72 0.84
N LEU A 112 -4.43 9.10 0.87
CA LEU A 112 -4.05 10.50 1.08
C LEU A 112 -3.74 11.18 -0.26
N LEU A 113 -4.39 12.32 -0.46
CA LEU A 113 -4.16 13.21 -1.59
C LEU A 113 -3.70 14.56 -1.08
N PHE A 114 -2.74 15.17 -1.77
CA PHE A 114 -2.38 16.57 -1.56
C PHE A 114 -3.10 17.39 -2.61
N VAL A 115 -3.91 18.34 -2.17
CA VAL A 115 -4.80 19.11 -3.03
C VAL A 115 -4.40 20.58 -2.94
N GLY A 116 -4.10 21.20 -4.08
CA GLY A 116 -3.79 22.62 -4.16
C GLY A 116 -5.08 23.43 -4.13
N LEU A 117 -5.18 24.32 -3.16
CA LEU A 117 -6.27 25.28 -3.00
C LEU A 117 -5.72 26.69 -3.24
N SER A 118 -6.42 27.47 -4.05
CA SER A 118 -6.18 28.90 -4.20
C SER A 118 -6.69 29.68 -2.99
N ALA A 119 -6.40 30.99 -2.95
CA ALA A 119 -6.90 31.88 -1.91
C ALA A 119 -8.44 31.99 -1.87
N THR A 120 -9.11 31.69 -2.98
CA THR A 120 -10.58 31.73 -3.07
C THR A 120 -11.24 30.38 -2.76
N ASP A 121 -10.48 29.28 -2.77
CA ASP A 121 -11.03 27.96 -2.50
C ASP A 121 -11.21 27.76 -0.99
N ALA A 122 -12.46 27.62 -0.57
CA ALA A 122 -12.80 27.31 0.82
C ALA A 122 -12.67 25.80 1.05
N PRO A 123 -12.23 25.35 2.24
CA PRO A 123 -12.19 23.92 2.53
C PRO A 123 -13.57 23.24 2.40
N GLY A 124 -14.65 23.98 2.65
CA GLY A 124 -16.02 23.51 2.44
C GLY A 124 -16.33 23.11 0.99
N ASP A 125 -15.65 23.66 -0.01
CA ASP A 125 -15.88 23.33 -1.42
C ASP A 125 -15.54 21.86 -1.71
N LEU A 126 -14.57 21.31 -0.98
CA LEU A 126 -14.15 19.91 -1.05
C LEU A 126 -15.25 18.94 -0.56
N ALA A 127 -16.17 19.38 0.29
CA ALA A 127 -17.27 18.53 0.77
C ALA A 127 -18.21 18.07 -0.35
N SER A 128 -18.25 18.83 -1.47
CA SER A 128 -19.05 18.50 -2.66
C SER A 128 -18.34 17.54 -3.62
N VAL A 129 -17.07 17.24 -3.39
CA VAL A 129 -16.26 16.41 -4.29
C VAL A 129 -16.44 14.93 -3.94
N GLN A 130 -16.69 14.11 -4.97
CA GLN A 130 -16.90 12.68 -4.76
C GLN A 130 -15.68 12.02 -4.12
N TYR A 131 -15.95 11.12 -3.19
CA TYR A 131 -14.97 10.29 -2.48
C TYR A 131 -14.04 11.03 -1.52
N VAL A 132 -14.23 12.34 -1.31
CA VAL A 132 -13.63 13.06 -0.18
C VAL A 132 -14.30 12.59 1.11
N GLU A 133 -13.49 12.08 2.04
CA GLU A 133 -13.97 11.56 3.32
C GLU A 133 -13.68 12.54 4.46
N SER A 134 -12.45 13.04 4.53
CA SER A 134 -12.02 13.98 5.57
C SER A 134 -10.77 14.75 5.14
N MET A 135 -10.42 15.78 5.91
CA MET A 135 -9.25 16.62 5.67
C MET A 135 -8.44 16.75 6.94
N TRP A 136 -7.11 16.81 6.80
CA TRP A 136 -6.22 17.04 7.93
C TRP A 136 -6.28 18.51 8.37
N ALA A 137 -6.72 18.75 9.60
CA ALA A 137 -7.02 20.10 10.09
C ALA A 137 -6.84 20.23 11.61
N ARG A 138 -6.79 21.49 12.06
CA ARG A 138 -6.68 21.86 13.48
C ARG A 138 -8.04 21.67 14.17
N GLY A 139 -8.09 20.78 15.16
CA GLY A 139 -9.16 20.70 16.16
C GLY A 139 -8.91 21.69 17.30
N GLU A 140 -9.55 21.51 18.46
CA GLU A 140 -9.40 22.40 19.62
C GLU A 140 -8.02 22.29 20.27
N ASP A 141 -7.57 21.07 20.58
CA ASP A 141 -6.27 20.81 21.23
C ASP A 141 -5.32 19.91 20.44
N ALA A 142 -5.80 19.31 19.35
CA ALA A 142 -5.03 18.40 18.53
C ALA A 142 -5.31 18.57 17.04
N TRP A 143 -4.45 17.98 16.23
CA TRP A 143 -4.72 17.78 14.81
C TRP A 143 -5.67 16.60 14.64
N ILE A 144 -6.67 16.77 13.77
CA ILE A 144 -7.72 15.77 13.55
C ILE A 144 -8.01 15.62 12.06
N TRP A 145 -8.56 14.46 11.71
CA TRP A 145 -9.23 14.26 10.42
C TRP A 145 -10.63 14.85 10.51
N THR A 146 -10.80 16.09 10.07
CA THR A 146 -12.11 16.74 10.06
C THR A 146 -13.00 16.09 8.98
N PRO A 147 -14.15 15.49 9.36
CA PRO A 147 -15.06 14.84 8.42
C PRO A 147 -15.60 15.81 7.37
N ARG A 148 -15.97 15.27 6.21
CA ARG A 148 -16.47 16.06 5.07
C ARG A 148 -17.62 17.01 5.44
N GLU A 149 -18.51 16.59 6.34
CA GLU A 149 -19.64 17.36 6.82
C GLU A 149 -19.24 18.64 7.59
N TRP A 150 -18.02 18.71 8.10
CA TRP A 150 -17.52 19.83 8.90
C TRP A 150 -16.43 20.64 8.20
N LEU A 151 -16.17 20.37 6.92
CA LEU A 151 -15.12 21.08 6.18
C LEU A 151 -15.40 22.58 6.02
N GLY A 152 -16.66 23.01 6.07
CA GLY A 152 -17.02 24.43 6.00
C GLY A 152 -16.37 25.29 7.10
N SER A 153 -16.10 24.69 8.28
CA SER A 153 -15.45 25.36 9.42
C SER A 153 -14.04 24.85 9.69
N ALA A 154 -13.51 23.97 8.84
CA ALA A 154 -12.23 23.34 9.07
C ALA A 154 -11.07 24.32 8.87
N ARG A 155 -10.03 24.17 9.70
CA ARG A 155 -8.77 24.92 9.60
C ARG A 155 -7.65 23.99 9.15
N PRO A 156 -7.49 23.76 7.83
CA PRO A 156 -6.50 22.80 7.33
C PRO A 156 -5.08 23.23 7.65
N ILE A 157 -4.19 22.24 7.75
CA ILE A 157 -2.76 22.51 7.59
C ILE A 157 -2.53 22.92 6.14
N ARG A 158 -1.94 24.10 5.96
CA ARG A 158 -1.54 24.64 4.65
C ARG A 158 -0.05 24.38 4.46
N ILE A 159 0.27 23.62 3.43
CA ILE A 159 1.63 23.30 3.00
C ILE A 159 1.98 24.27 1.88
N GLY A 160 2.94 25.15 2.13
CA GLY A 160 3.38 26.10 1.12
C GLY A 160 3.99 25.38 -0.11
N PRO A 161 3.95 26.00 -1.29
CA PRO A 161 4.32 25.37 -2.56
C PRO A 161 5.77 24.87 -2.59
N LEU A 162 6.72 25.59 -1.99
CA LEU A 162 8.11 25.15 -1.90
C LEU A 162 8.27 23.87 -1.06
N ALA A 163 7.55 23.77 0.05
CA ALA A 163 7.58 22.57 0.89
C ALA A 163 6.93 21.39 0.16
N MET A 164 5.83 21.65 -0.55
CA MET A 164 5.15 20.66 -1.37
C MET A 164 6.03 20.18 -2.54
N GLN A 165 6.74 21.08 -3.23
CA GLN A 165 7.64 20.72 -4.33
C GLN A 165 8.78 19.83 -3.82
N LYS A 166 9.37 20.22 -2.69
CA LYS A 166 10.39 19.42 -2.00
C LYS A 166 9.88 18.02 -1.64
N PHE A 167 8.64 17.90 -1.20
CA PHE A 167 8.00 16.63 -0.89
C PHE A 167 7.75 15.80 -2.16
N ALA A 168 7.18 16.39 -3.21
CA ALA A 168 6.93 15.71 -4.49
C ALA A 168 8.22 15.21 -5.15
N ASP A 169 9.28 16.04 -5.17
CA ASP A 169 10.60 15.69 -5.71
C ASP A 169 11.24 14.51 -4.98
N HIS A 170 10.97 14.35 -3.69
CA HIS A 170 11.44 13.19 -2.94
C HIS A 170 10.74 11.91 -3.34
N ILE A 171 9.40 11.95 -3.28
CA ILE A 171 8.55 10.80 -3.52
C ILE A 171 8.82 10.25 -4.92
N THR A 172 8.94 11.15 -5.90
CA THR A 172 9.20 10.82 -7.31
C THR A 172 10.67 10.58 -7.65
N GLY A 173 11.61 10.75 -6.71
CA GLY A 173 13.03 10.46 -6.93
C GLY A 173 13.79 11.50 -7.77
N HIS A 174 13.25 12.72 -7.90
CA HIS A 174 13.90 13.84 -8.58
C HIS A 174 14.97 14.54 -7.70
N ARG A 175 15.00 14.26 -6.39
CA ARG A 175 16.03 14.78 -5.48
C ARG A 175 17.27 13.88 -5.44
N ARG A 176 18.46 14.42 -5.74
CA ARG A 176 19.73 13.65 -5.80
C ARG A 176 20.54 13.58 -4.49
N ASN A 177 20.32 14.48 -3.54
CA ASN A 177 20.94 14.47 -2.20
C ASN A 177 20.21 15.46 -1.28
N GLY A 178 19.96 15.07 -0.03
CA GLY A 178 19.47 15.97 1.03
C GLY A 178 18.47 15.32 1.98
N LYS A 179 18.71 15.44 3.30
CA LYS A 179 17.75 15.13 4.38
C LYS A 179 16.39 15.76 4.04
N LEU A 180 15.32 15.02 4.28
CA LEU A 180 14.13 15.17 3.49
C LEU A 180 12.89 15.28 4.35
N VAL A 181 12.18 16.41 4.21
CA VAL A 181 10.82 16.72 4.68
C VAL A 181 10.30 15.78 5.80
N PRO A 182 11.05 15.53 6.89
CA PRO A 182 10.64 14.54 7.87
C PRO A 182 9.39 15.11 8.55
N ASP A 183 9.34 16.42 8.73
CA ASP A 183 8.27 17.10 9.48
C ASP A 183 6.90 17.07 8.80
N LEU A 184 6.83 17.01 7.46
CA LEU A 184 5.54 16.88 6.77
C LEU A 184 5.00 15.45 6.83
N ILE A 185 5.89 14.45 6.67
CA ILE A 185 5.52 13.04 6.78
C ILE A 185 5.21 12.69 8.25
N LYS A 186 6.02 13.17 9.20
CA LYS A 186 5.79 13.12 10.66
C LYS A 186 4.41 13.65 11.04
N ALA A 187 3.91 14.68 10.35
CA ALA A 187 2.61 15.29 10.63
C ALA A 187 1.42 14.52 10.04
N LEU A 188 1.64 13.50 9.20
CA LEU A 188 0.58 12.70 8.57
C LEU A 188 0.19 11.47 9.37
N PHE A 189 1.11 10.91 10.17
CA PHE A 189 0.84 9.74 11.00
C PHE A 189 0.07 10.15 12.26
N THR A 190 -1.01 9.43 12.54
CA THR A 190 -1.86 9.70 13.70
C THR A 190 -2.08 8.45 14.57
N ALA A 191 -2.34 8.66 15.86
CA ALA A 191 -2.82 7.57 16.71
C ALA A 191 -4.15 7.03 16.17
N GLY A 192 -4.30 5.70 16.13
CA GLY A 192 -5.41 4.98 15.52
C GLY A 192 -5.18 4.57 14.07
N GLU A 193 -4.09 4.98 13.44
CA GLU A 193 -3.80 4.66 12.04
C GLU A 193 -3.21 3.25 11.87
N THR A 194 -3.69 2.52 10.87
CA THR A 194 -3.18 1.20 10.52
C THR A 194 -1.92 1.34 9.66
N ILE A 195 -0.86 0.67 10.09
CA ILE A 195 0.44 0.68 9.44
C ILE A 195 0.95 -0.76 9.25
N ARG A 196 1.92 -0.92 8.37
CA ARG A 196 2.71 -2.14 8.20
C ARG A 196 4.11 -1.91 8.74
N ILE A 197 4.61 -2.90 9.48
CA ILE A 197 5.99 -2.91 9.95
C ILE A 197 6.86 -3.51 8.84
N THR A 198 7.87 -2.76 8.40
CA THR A 198 8.71 -3.08 7.24
C THR A 198 10.11 -3.55 7.59
N ASP A 199 10.55 -3.34 8.83
CA ASP A 199 11.90 -3.68 9.28
C ASP A 199 11.92 -4.28 10.71
N GLY A 200 13.01 -4.97 11.04
CA GLY A 200 13.21 -5.62 12.34
C GLY A 200 12.48 -6.96 12.51
N PRO A 201 12.46 -7.51 13.73
CA PRO A 201 11.91 -8.85 14.01
C PRO A 201 10.39 -8.96 13.83
N PHE A 202 9.72 -7.80 13.70
CA PHE A 202 8.28 -7.71 13.46
C PHE A 202 7.95 -7.29 12.03
N ALA A 203 8.96 -7.22 11.14
CA ALA A 203 8.74 -6.99 9.72
C ALA A 203 7.73 -8.01 9.20
N THR A 204 6.77 -7.56 8.37
CA THR A 204 5.60 -8.30 7.82
C THR A 204 4.33 -8.31 8.66
N TYR A 205 4.33 -7.83 9.90
CA TYR A 205 3.11 -7.66 10.68
C TYR A 205 2.46 -6.29 10.42
N ASP A 206 1.14 -6.27 10.37
CA ASP A 206 0.35 -5.05 10.39
C ASP A 206 0.07 -4.64 11.86
N GLY A 207 -0.11 -3.36 12.10
CA GLY A 207 -0.37 -2.81 13.43
C GLY A 207 -1.11 -1.50 13.42
N VAL A 208 -1.49 -1.01 14.59
CA VAL A 208 -2.15 0.28 14.76
C VAL A 208 -1.28 1.18 15.63
N ILE A 209 -1.05 2.42 15.21
CA ILE A 209 -0.32 3.40 16.02
C ILE A 209 -1.16 3.70 17.27
N GLU A 210 -0.65 3.39 18.45
CA GLU A 210 -1.30 3.73 19.72
C GLU A 210 -0.92 5.14 20.19
N ARG A 211 0.37 5.47 20.10
CA ARG A 211 0.92 6.75 20.58
C ARG A 211 2.14 7.17 19.77
N ILE A 212 2.32 8.47 19.63
CA ILE A 212 3.45 9.08 18.91
C ILE A 212 4.26 9.92 19.91
N ASP A 213 5.54 9.60 20.09
CA ASP A 213 6.53 10.42 20.80
C ASP A 213 7.32 11.23 19.76
N ALA A 214 6.74 12.36 19.35
CA ALA A 214 7.34 13.24 18.34
C ALA A 214 8.73 13.80 18.73
N PRO A 215 9.00 14.19 19.99
CA PRO A 215 10.34 14.62 20.41
C PRO A 215 11.43 13.55 20.23
N ARG A 216 11.09 12.26 20.45
CA ARG A 216 12.05 11.15 20.34
C ARG A 216 12.00 10.43 18.99
N GLY A 217 11.02 10.73 18.14
CA GLY A 217 10.81 10.05 16.85
C GLY A 217 10.46 8.57 17.03
N ARG A 218 9.68 8.25 18.07
CA ARG A 218 9.29 6.87 18.40
C ARG A 218 7.78 6.71 18.32
N TYR A 219 7.36 5.55 17.85
CA TYR A 219 5.96 5.18 17.70
C TYR A 219 5.69 3.95 18.55
N THR A 220 4.72 4.08 19.45
CA THR A 220 4.14 2.92 20.13
C THR A 220 3.08 2.34 19.17
N VAL A 221 3.34 1.15 18.65
CA VAL A 221 2.45 0.46 17.70
C VAL A 221 1.92 -0.82 18.35
N LEU A 222 0.62 -1.05 18.25
CA LEU A 222 0.00 -2.32 18.57
C LEU A 222 0.12 -3.26 17.37
N ALA A 223 1.19 -4.05 17.33
CA ALA A 223 1.40 -5.06 16.30
C ALA A 223 0.43 -6.23 16.49
N SER A 224 -0.25 -6.66 15.42
CA SER A 224 -1.17 -7.79 15.45
C SER A 224 -0.41 -9.10 15.19
N ILE A 225 0.19 -9.66 16.24
CA ILE A 225 1.00 -10.88 16.18
C ILE A 225 0.18 -12.05 16.70
N PHE A 226 -0.02 -13.09 15.88
CA PHE A 226 -0.83 -14.27 16.22
C PHE A 226 -2.24 -13.96 16.75
N GLY A 227 -2.86 -12.89 16.24
CA GLY A 227 -4.19 -12.44 16.67
C GLY A 227 -4.21 -11.73 18.04
N ARG A 228 -3.05 -11.34 18.57
CA ARG A 228 -2.92 -10.54 19.81
C ARG A 228 -2.27 -9.20 19.51
N ALA A 229 -2.85 -8.13 20.06
CA ALA A 229 -2.24 -6.80 20.03
C ALA A 229 -1.05 -6.76 21.00
N THR A 230 0.15 -6.59 20.46
CA THR A 230 1.39 -6.48 21.25
C THR A 230 1.99 -5.10 21.05
N PRO A 231 2.16 -4.29 22.11
CA PRO A 231 2.78 -2.98 22.00
C PRO A 231 4.27 -3.14 21.68
N VAL A 232 4.72 -2.48 20.62
CA VAL A 232 6.11 -2.43 20.19
C VAL A 232 6.52 -0.99 19.94
N GLU A 233 7.76 -0.68 20.30
CA GLU A 233 8.37 0.64 20.07
C GLU A 233 9.18 0.59 18.78
N LEU A 234 8.77 1.36 17.79
CA LEU A 234 9.37 1.39 16.47
C LEU A 234 9.81 2.81 16.11
N SER A 235 10.81 2.91 15.24
CA SER A 235 11.15 4.16 14.57
C SER A 235 10.42 4.25 13.22
N GLU A 236 10.27 5.49 12.73
CA GLU A 236 9.49 5.80 11.53
C GLU A 236 9.97 5.03 10.28
N ASP A 237 11.28 4.80 10.16
CA ASP A 237 11.89 4.05 9.05
C ASP A 237 11.44 2.59 8.97
N GLN A 238 10.84 2.08 10.05
CA GLN A 238 10.33 0.72 10.15
C GLN A 238 8.82 0.64 9.87
N LEU A 239 8.17 1.77 9.54
CA LEU A 239 6.73 1.88 9.33
C LEU A 239 6.40 2.26 7.89
N GLU A 240 5.34 1.67 7.36
CA GLU A 240 4.73 2.04 6.08
C GLU A 240 3.21 2.12 6.26
N ALA A 241 2.53 3.06 5.61
CA ALA A 241 1.06 3.12 5.66
C ALA A 241 0.45 1.86 5.02
N ALA A 242 -0.47 1.18 5.73
CA ALA A 242 -1.03 -0.11 5.32
C ALA A 242 -2.04 -0.02 4.16
#